data_AF-A0A6B3GND5-F1
#
_entry.id   AF-A0A6B3GND5-F1
#
_cell.length_a   1.000
_cell.length_b   1.000
_cell.length_c   1.000
_cell.angle_alpha   90.00
_cell.angle_beta   90.00
_cell.angle_gamma   90.00
#
_symmetry.space_group_name_H-M   'P 1'
#
loop_
_entity.id
_entity.type
_entity.pdbx_description
1 polymer ?
#
loop_
_entity_poly.entity_id
_entity_poly.type
_entity_poly.pdbx_seq_one_letter_code
_entity_poly.pdbx_strand_id
1 'polypeptide(L)'
;MVLTPVRAALLTLGAALFLVAGCQSPGHRAATPAPPDPRPLDGVLTYAAADEAALWQAEESAVRACMRARGHAYRVGEEAADRRAAGDSPFALLRPDEARNDGYGLTSAHLAGTPPDPNAEHLATLTAKERRHWRDALLGEEENHRTVELPGGLVMSHDPGSCVSRAQTEVYGERWPELYYTVQELSNAVIGATQESAAFRRAQREWAGCMKERGHRYRALDDPRREIRALLEDEGETGDEESLRTVGLRELELAGADVDCQVESGLHQVVEAAAKEAGRPLVEESRAELKRYERARKAALSALDR
;
A
#
# COMPACT_ATOMS: atom_id res chain seq x y z
N MET A 1 -86.85 -67.76 18.01
CA MET A 1 -87.36 -66.40 17.75
C MET A 1 -86.23 -65.61 17.11
N VAL A 2 -86.39 -65.26 15.81
CA VAL A 2 -85.56 -64.34 14.97
C VAL A 2 -84.05 -64.59 14.87
N LEU A 3 -83.52 -64.37 13.66
CA LEU A 3 -82.13 -64.58 13.22
C LEU A 3 -81.26 -63.31 13.33
N THR A 4 -79.98 -63.48 12.93
CA THR A 4 -79.16 -62.52 12.14
C THR A 4 -78.32 -61.43 12.87
N PRO A 5 -77.19 -60.96 12.26
CA PRO A 5 -75.94 -60.71 13.00
C PRO A 5 -75.20 -59.43 12.48
N VAL A 6 -73.85 -59.47 12.44
CA VAL A 6 -72.96 -58.80 11.45
C VAL A 6 -72.66 -57.29 11.59
N ARG A 7 -71.37 -57.05 11.91
CA ARG A 7 -70.36 -56.15 11.29
C ARG A 7 -70.71 -54.76 10.69
N ALA A 8 -69.79 -53.83 11.01
CA ALA A 8 -69.06 -52.92 10.11
C ALA A 8 -69.63 -51.54 9.70
N ALA A 9 -68.90 -50.50 10.16
CA ALA A 9 -68.38 -49.35 9.40
C ALA A 9 -67.08 -48.90 10.12
N LEU A 10 -65.91 -48.71 9.51
CA LEU A 10 -65.49 -47.63 8.58
C LEU A 10 -65.64 -46.23 9.23
N LEU A 11 -64.63 -45.34 9.30
CA LEU A 11 -63.22 -45.30 8.85
C LEU A 11 -62.31 -44.90 10.06
N THR A 12 -61.02 -44.52 10.02
CA THR A 12 -60.03 -44.15 8.96
C THR A 12 -58.59 -44.43 9.44
N LEU A 13 -57.59 -44.39 8.54
CA LEU A 13 -56.15 -44.29 8.87
C LEU A 13 -55.66 -42.84 8.88
N GLY A 14 -54.57 -42.56 9.62
CA GLY A 14 -53.91 -41.24 9.64
C GLY A 14 -52.61 -41.18 10.45
N ALA A 15 -51.68 -42.11 10.23
CA ALA A 15 -50.38 -42.09 10.92
C ALA A 15 -49.40 -41.12 10.23
N ALA A 16 -49.20 -39.94 10.83
CA ALA A 16 -48.20 -38.97 10.36
C ALA A 16 -46.82 -39.31 10.92
N LEU A 17 -45.88 -39.72 10.06
CA LEU A 17 -44.46 -39.79 10.41
C LEU A 17 -43.93 -38.36 10.58
N PHE A 18 -43.48 -38.01 11.79
CA PHE A 18 -42.66 -36.82 12.01
C PHE A 18 -41.26 -37.07 11.44
N LEU A 19 -41.05 -36.67 10.19
CA LEU A 19 -39.72 -36.48 9.62
C LEU A 19 -39.04 -35.34 10.38
N VAL A 20 -38.07 -35.69 11.24
CA VAL A 20 -37.18 -34.71 11.86
C VAL A 20 -36.21 -34.21 10.78
N ALA A 21 -36.66 -33.24 9.99
CA ALA A 21 -35.80 -32.47 9.11
C ALA A 21 -34.84 -31.65 9.98
N GLY A 22 -33.61 -32.13 10.12
CA GLY A 22 -32.57 -31.39 10.82
C GLY A 22 -32.32 -30.06 10.12
N CYS A 23 -32.65 -28.96 10.78
CA CYS A 23 -32.30 -27.61 10.34
C CYS A 23 -30.78 -27.45 10.35
N GLN A 24 -30.13 -27.86 9.26
CA GLN A 24 -28.78 -27.42 8.97
C GLN A 24 -28.87 -25.91 8.75
N SER A 25 -28.39 -25.13 9.72
CA SER A 25 -28.17 -23.70 9.52
C SER A 25 -27.40 -23.49 8.22
N PRO A 26 -27.75 -22.48 7.39
CA PRO A 26 -26.97 -22.17 6.20
C PRO A 26 -25.51 -22.05 6.61
N GLY A 27 -24.69 -22.97 6.11
CA GLY A 27 -23.34 -23.15 6.62
C GLY A 27 -22.61 -21.82 6.53
N HIS A 28 -21.89 -21.46 7.60
CA HIS A 28 -20.75 -20.57 7.46
C HIS A 28 -19.81 -21.26 6.47
N ARG A 29 -19.93 -20.92 5.18
CA ARG A 29 -18.86 -21.13 4.23
C ARG A 29 -17.67 -20.44 4.88
N ALA A 30 -16.63 -21.20 5.22
CA ALA A 30 -15.37 -20.61 5.63
C ALA A 30 -15.04 -19.54 4.59
N ALA A 31 -14.86 -18.29 5.03
CA ALA A 31 -14.51 -17.22 4.12
C ALA A 31 -13.26 -17.68 3.34
N THR A 32 -13.32 -17.61 2.01
CA THR A 32 -12.15 -17.90 1.18
C THR A 32 -11.00 -17.05 1.73
N PRO A 33 -9.85 -17.64 2.10
CA PRO A 33 -8.73 -16.86 2.61
C PRO A 33 -8.42 -15.72 1.66
N ALA A 34 -8.21 -14.52 2.20
CA ALA A 34 -7.75 -13.40 1.39
C ALA A 34 -6.46 -13.80 0.66
N PRO A 35 -6.26 -13.38 -0.60
CA PRO A 35 -5.01 -13.65 -1.29
C PRO A 35 -3.85 -12.97 -0.53
N PRO A 36 -2.63 -13.55 -0.55
CA PRO A 36 -1.51 -12.94 0.14
C PRO A 36 -1.17 -11.57 -0.45
N ASP A 37 -0.75 -10.63 0.39
CA ASP A 37 -0.14 -9.36 -0.01
C ASP A 37 1.37 -9.43 0.28
N PRO A 38 2.17 -10.03 -0.64
CA PRO A 38 3.59 -10.18 -0.43
C PRO A 38 4.30 -8.82 -0.37
N ARG A 39 5.10 -8.63 0.67
CA ARG A 39 5.96 -7.47 0.85
C ARG A 39 7.43 -7.91 0.78
N PRO A 40 8.32 -7.14 0.12
CA PRO A 40 9.76 -7.40 0.14
C PRO A 40 10.30 -7.50 1.57
N LEU A 41 11.26 -8.39 1.77
CA LEU A 41 11.99 -8.54 3.05
C LEU A 41 11.04 -8.66 4.26
N ASP A 42 10.00 -9.49 4.11
CA ASP A 42 8.93 -9.75 5.09
C ASP A 42 8.22 -8.47 5.61
N GLY A 43 8.19 -7.40 4.81
CA GLY A 43 7.52 -6.15 5.16
C GLY A 43 8.29 -5.27 6.14
N VAL A 44 9.62 -5.36 6.20
CA VAL A 44 10.48 -4.55 7.08
C VAL A 44 10.25 -3.03 6.96
N LEU A 45 9.89 -2.54 5.77
CA LEU A 45 9.55 -1.14 5.47
C LEU A 45 8.06 -0.80 5.67
N THR A 46 7.22 -1.75 6.04
CA THR A 46 5.77 -1.56 6.19
C THR A 46 5.41 -1.22 7.62
N TYR A 47 4.62 -0.16 7.79
CA TYR A 47 4.20 0.37 9.08
C TYR A 47 2.72 0.07 9.33
N ALA A 48 2.32 0.02 10.60
CA ALA A 48 0.90 0.23 10.92
C ALA A 48 0.61 1.72 10.77
N ALA A 49 -0.56 2.10 10.23
CA ALA A 49 -0.87 3.52 9.96
C ALA A 49 -0.69 4.42 11.21
N ALA A 50 -1.00 3.93 12.41
CA ALA A 50 -0.77 4.65 13.65
C ALA A 50 0.73 4.80 14.03
N ASP A 51 1.57 3.79 13.73
CA ASP A 51 3.03 3.90 13.89
C ASP A 51 3.59 4.97 12.95
N GLU A 52 3.14 4.95 11.69
CA GLU A 52 3.60 5.87 10.63
C GLU A 52 3.25 7.32 10.96
N ALA A 53 1.98 7.58 11.30
CA ALA A 53 1.49 8.89 11.74
C ALA A 53 2.27 9.42 12.96
N ALA A 54 2.53 8.56 13.95
CA ALA A 54 3.26 8.94 15.15
C ALA A 54 4.73 9.29 14.86
N LEU A 55 5.40 8.50 14.01
CA LEU A 55 6.78 8.76 13.59
C LEU A 55 6.90 10.01 12.72
N TRP A 56 6.00 10.19 11.75
CA TRP A 56 5.93 11.39 10.91
C TRP A 56 5.74 12.65 11.76
N GLN A 57 4.79 12.62 12.71
CA GLN A 57 4.54 13.75 13.61
C GLN A 57 5.74 14.08 14.51
N ALA A 58 6.55 13.08 14.86
CA ALA A 58 7.80 13.26 15.61
C ALA A 58 8.90 13.89 14.75
N GLU A 59 9.12 13.38 13.53
CA GLU A 59 10.07 13.95 12.56
C GLU A 59 9.76 15.43 12.26
N GLU A 60 8.52 15.73 11.87
CA GLU A 60 8.03 17.09 11.60
C GLU A 60 8.21 18.03 12.80
N SER A 61 8.01 17.53 14.02
CA SER A 61 8.21 18.30 15.24
C SER A 61 9.68 18.63 15.49
N ALA A 62 10.59 17.68 15.23
CA ALA A 62 12.03 17.89 15.33
C ALA A 62 12.56 18.80 14.20
N VAL A 63 12.08 18.65 12.96
CA VAL A 63 12.37 19.58 11.84
C VAL A 63 11.97 21.00 12.22
N ARG A 64 10.73 21.20 12.70
CA ARG A 64 10.24 22.50 13.17
C ARG A 64 11.09 23.08 14.30
N ALA A 65 11.51 22.27 15.26
CA ALA A 65 12.35 22.71 16.38
C ALA A 65 13.73 23.15 15.89
N CYS A 66 14.33 22.40 14.97
CA CYS A 66 15.60 22.71 14.33
C CYS A 66 15.53 24.00 13.48
N MET A 67 14.51 24.15 12.64
CA MET A 67 14.30 25.33 11.80
C MET A 67 14.15 26.60 12.65
N ARG A 68 13.36 26.52 13.73
CA ARG A 68 13.21 27.60 14.71
C ARG A 68 14.54 27.95 15.39
N ALA A 69 15.38 26.96 15.74
CA ALA A 69 16.71 27.21 16.30
C ALA A 69 17.68 27.88 15.32
N ARG A 70 17.43 27.75 14.01
CA ARG A 70 18.13 28.47 12.92
C ARG A 70 17.48 29.81 12.55
N GLY A 71 16.46 30.26 13.27
CA GLY A 71 15.78 31.54 13.02
C GLY A 71 14.74 31.50 11.89
N HIS A 72 14.40 30.31 11.39
CA HIS A 72 13.40 30.13 10.34
C HIS A 72 12.05 29.68 10.91
N ALA A 73 10.96 30.22 10.37
CA ALA A 73 9.63 29.68 10.63
C ALA A 73 9.43 28.42 9.77
N TYR A 74 8.87 27.38 10.36
CA TYR A 74 8.50 26.14 9.68
C TYR A 74 7.13 25.72 10.18
N ARG A 75 6.20 25.53 9.25
CA ARG A 75 4.85 25.03 9.50
C ARG A 75 4.81 23.56 9.12
N VAL A 76 4.40 22.74 10.09
CA VAL A 76 4.07 21.33 9.87
C VAL A 76 2.72 21.30 9.16
N GLY A 77 2.58 20.41 8.17
CA GLY A 77 1.32 20.22 7.46
C GLY A 77 0.25 19.56 8.34
N GLU A 78 -0.94 19.39 7.80
CA GLU A 78 -1.75 18.25 8.22
C GLU A 78 -1.12 16.99 7.62
N GLU A 79 -1.14 15.89 8.35
CA GLU A 79 -0.86 14.59 7.74
C GLU A 79 -1.85 14.41 6.58
N ALA A 80 -1.41 13.87 5.45
CA ALA A 80 -2.28 13.58 4.31
C ALA A 80 -3.24 12.45 4.70
N ALA A 81 -4.32 12.80 5.41
CA ALA A 81 -5.14 11.93 6.24
C ALA A 81 -5.90 10.83 5.48
N ASP A 82 -5.74 10.77 4.16
CA ASP A 82 -6.27 9.76 3.28
C ASP A 82 -5.33 9.40 2.13
N ARG A 83 -4.10 8.97 2.44
CA ARG A 83 -3.41 7.99 1.58
C ARG A 83 -4.06 6.60 1.69
N ARG A 84 -5.37 6.51 1.45
CA ARG A 84 -6.06 5.26 1.08
C ARG A 84 -5.72 4.92 -0.37
N ALA A 85 -4.43 4.80 -0.66
CA ALA A 85 -3.92 4.33 -1.94
C ALA A 85 -4.16 2.81 -2.03
N ALA A 86 -5.39 2.45 -2.39
CA ALA A 86 -5.79 1.10 -2.71
C ALA A 86 -4.95 0.58 -3.90
N GLY A 87 -3.83 -0.09 -3.60
CA GLY A 87 -2.85 -0.42 -4.62
C GLY A 87 -1.38 -0.17 -4.26
N ASP A 88 -1.06 0.22 -3.03
CA ASP A 88 0.31 0.31 -2.48
C ASP A 88 1.06 -1.05 -2.40
N SER A 89 0.62 -2.08 -3.12
CA SER A 89 1.40 -3.30 -3.29
C SER A 89 2.60 -3.04 -4.20
N PRO A 90 3.85 -3.29 -3.75
CA PRO A 90 5.06 -3.06 -4.56
C PRO A 90 5.16 -3.96 -5.80
N PHE A 91 4.21 -4.88 -5.98
CA PHE A 91 4.10 -5.78 -7.12
C PHE A 91 2.89 -5.47 -8.02
N ALA A 92 2.22 -4.33 -7.82
CA ALA A 92 0.95 -3.94 -8.47
C ALA A 92 -0.21 -4.94 -8.25
N LEU A 93 -0.12 -5.77 -7.21
CA LEU A 93 -1.23 -6.63 -6.80
C LEU A 93 -2.39 -5.79 -6.24
N LEU A 94 -3.60 -6.32 -6.34
CA LEU A 94 -4.81 -5.66 -5.86
C LEU A 94 -5.66 -6.65 -5.04
N ARG A 95 -6.20 -6.22 -3.90
CA ARG A 95 -7.04 -7.09 -3.06
C ARG A 95 -8.53 -6.94 -3.43
N PRO A 96 -9.36 -7.99 -3.25
CA PRO A 96 -10.76 -7.94 -3.68
C PRO A 96 -11.61 -6.89 -2.95
N ASP A 97 -11.25 -6.51 -1.72
CA ASP A 97 -11.87 -5.43 -0.96
C ASP A 97 -11.47 -4.04 -1.45
N GLU A 98 -10.18 -3.81 -1.71
CA GLU A 98 -9.67 -2.59 -2.35
C GLU A 98 -10.35 -2.33 -3.70
N ALA A 99 -10.34 -3.33 -4.59
CA ALA A 99 -10.94 -3.25 -5.92
C ALA A 99 -12.42 -2.85 -5.91
N ARG A 100 -13.18 -3.26 -4.89
CA ARG A 100 -14.62 -2.98 -4.76
C ARG A 100 -14.93 -1.62 -4.14
N ASN A 101 -14.10 -1.17 -3.21
CA ASN A 101 -14.39 0.03 -2.42
C ASN A 101 -13.74 1.28 -3.05
N ASP A 102 -12.50 1.13 -3.51
CA ASP A 102 -11.59 2.23 -3.83
C ASP A 102 -10.98 2.11 -5.25
N GLY A 103 -11.11 0.95 -5.91
CA GLY A 103 -10.56 0.71 -7.24
C GLY A 103 -9.04 0.54 -7.20
N TYR A 104 -8.31 1.45 -7.85
CA TYR A 104 -6.86 1.63 -7.70
C TYR A 104 -6.52 2.87 -6.82
N GLY A 105 -7.52 3.52 -6.20
CA GLY A 105 -7.38 4.75 -5.44
C GLY A 105 -6.96 5.99 -6.25
N LEU A 106 -6.96 5.92 -7.59
CA LEU A 106 -6.41 6.97 -8.45
C LEU A 106 -7.37 8.16 -8.58
N THR A 107 -8.65 7.92 -8.85
CA THR A 107 -9.65 8.98 -8.95
C THR A 107 -9.87 9.66 -7.59
N SER A 108 -9.85 8.91 -6.49
CA SER A 108 -9.94 9.47 -5.13
C SER A 108 -8.69 10.30 -4.77
N ALA A 109 -7.49 9.86 -5.13
CA ALA A 109 -6.27 10.65 -4.96
C ALA A 109 -6.28 11.93 -5.82
N HIS A 110 -6.79 11.88 -7.05
CA HIS A 110 -6.94 13.05 -7.92
C HIS A 110 -7.91 14.08 -7.32
N LEU A 111 -9.06 13.61 -6.83
CA LEU A 111 -10.07 14.45 -6.15
C LEU A 111 -9.58 15.04 -4.82
N ALA A 112 -8.74 14.31 -4.07
CA ALA A 112 -8.09 14.83 -2.87
C ALA A 112 -7.02 15.90 -3.20
N GLY A 113 -6.43 15.81 -4.40
CA GLY A 113 -5.37 16.69 -4.87
C GLY A 113 -4.05 16.52 -4.10
N THR A 114 -3.07 17.35 -4.45
CA THR A 114 -1.86 17.48 -3.64
C THR A 114 -2.15 18.43 -2.48
N PRO A 115 -1.96 18.04 -1.21
CA PRO A 115 -2.08 18.96 -0.08
C PRO A 115 -1.17 20.18 -0.26
N PRO A 116 -1.66 21.41 -0.04
CA PRO A 116 -0.85 22.61 -0.24
C PRO A 116 0.35 22.63 0.71
N ASP A 117 1.53 23.03 0.22
CA ASP A 117 2.71 23.20 1.09
C ASP A 117 2.37 24.24 2.19
N PRO A 118 2.38 23.85 3.48
CA PRO A 118 2.02 24.74 4.58
C PRO A 118 2.99 25.93 4.70
N ASN A 119 4.18 25.84 4.11
CA ASN A 119 5.19 26.89 4.09
C ASN A 119 5.07 27.81 2.86
N ALA A 120 4.28 27.48 1.84
CA ALA A 120 4.25 28.19 0.56
C ALA A 120 4.01 29.71 0.72
N GLU A 121 3.01 30.09 1.50
CA GLU A 121 2.72 31.50 1.81
C GLU A 121 3.91 32.21 2.50
N HIS A 122 4.56 31.54 3.46
CA HIS A 122 5.71 32.10 4.15
C HIS A 122 6.87 32.29 3.18
N LEU A 123 7.19 31.27 2.38
CA LEU A 123 8.25 31.32 1.37
C LEU A 123 7.99 32.40 0.31
N ALA A 124 6.72 32.68 -0.02
CA ALA A 124 6.32 33.76 -0.91
C ALA A 124 6.66 35.16 -0.36
N THR A 125 6.63 35.36 0.97
CA THR A 125 7.06 36.62 1.61
C THR A 125 8.58 36.82 1.66
N LEU A 126 9.37 35.75 1.53
CA LEU A 126 10.83 35.80 1.61
C LEU A 126 11.46 36.29 0.30
N THR A 127 12.52 37.09 0.41
CA THR A 127 13.40 37.38 -0.74
C THR A 127 14.05 36.09 -1.26
N ALA A 128 14.52 36.11 -2.51
CA ALA A 128 15.23 34.97 -3.09
C ALA A 128 16.49 34.53 -2.30
N LYS A 129 17.10 35.44 -1.52
CA LYS A 129 18.23 35.10 -0.64
C LYS A 129 17.75 34.39 0.63
N GLU A 130 16.73 34.93 1.30
CA GLU A 130 16.17 34.33 2.51
C GLU A 130 15.53 32.97 2.23
N ARG A 131 14.86 32.81 1.07
CA ARG A 131 14.29 31.54 0.63
C ARG A 131 15.36 30.47 0.38
N ARG A 132 16.54 30.86 -0.11
CA ARG A 132 17.71 29.97 -0.17
C ARG A 132 18.13 29.56 1.23
N HIS A 133 18.51 30.50 2.09
CA HIS A 133 18.91 30.17 3.47
C HIS A 133 17.90 29.31 4.24
N TRP A 134 16.59 29.53 4.06
CA TRP A 134 15.54 28.67 4.62
C TRP A 134 15.62 27.23 4.11
N ARG A 135 15.74 27.05 2.79
CA ARG A 135 15.84 25.72 2.16
C ARG A 135 17.16 25.03 2.51
N ASP A 136 18.24 25.80 2.54
CA ASP A 136 19.58 25.34 2.85
C ASP A 136 19.66 24.92 4.35
N ALA A 137 18.93 25.61 5.25
CA ALA A 137 18.73 25.16 6.63
C ALA A 137 17.87 23.89 6.75
N LEU A 138 16.86 23.72 5.89
CA LEU A 138 15.96 22.57 5.90
C LEU A 138 16.65 21.30 5.35
N LEU A 139 17.17 21.38 4.13
CA LEU A 139 17.66 20.26 3.32
C LEU A 139 19.19 20.13 3.31
N GLY A 140 19.91 21.19 3.66
CA GLY A 140 21.37 21.24 3.62
C GLY A 140 21.95 22.13 2.52
N GLU A 141 23.26 22.33 2.60
CA GLU A 141 24.05 22.99 1.55
C GLU A 141 24.85 21.94 0.77
N GLU A 142 24.84 22.00 -0.56
CA GLU A 142 25.44 21.00 -1.45
C GLU A 142 26.94 20.74 -1.14
N GLU A 143 27.67 21.76 -0.71
CA GLU A 143 29.08 21.65 -0.31
C GLU A 143 29.31 20.83 0.99
N ASN A 144 28.27 20.67 1.81
CA ASN A 144 28.30 19.88 3.05
C ASN A 144 27.74 18.45 2.86
N HIS A 145 27.25 18.11 1.66
CA HIS A 145 26.70 16.80 1.38
C HIS A 145 27.74 15.69 1.56
N ARG A 146 27.36 14.65 2.32
CA ARG A 146 28.12 13.40 2.44
C ARG A 146 27.54 12.36 1.51
N THR A 147 28.42 11.79 0.69
CA THR A 147 28.10 10.72 -0.23
C THR A 147 28.06 9.37 0.48
N VAL A 148 27.06 8.56 0.16
CA VAL A 148 26.83 7.22 0.71
C VAL A 148 26.56 6.29 -0.46
N GLU A 149 27.44 5.30 -0.63
CA GLU A 149 27.25 4.22 -1.60
C GLU A 149 26.35 3.15 -0.97
N LEU A 150 25.26 2.83 -1.68
CA LEU A 150 24.27 1.83 -1.31
C LEU A 150 24.57 0.50 -2.02
N PRO A 151 23.99 -0.63 -1.56
CA PRO A 151 23.97 -1.86 -2.35
C PRO A 151 23.51 -1.61 -3.79
N GLY A 152 24.06 -2.34 -4.76
CA GLY A 152 23.76 -2.11 -6.19
C GLY A 152 24.49 -0.92 -6.84
N GLY A 153 25.27 -0.14 -6.08
CA GLY A 153 26.07 0.97 -6.63
C GLY A 153 25.28 2.28 -6.82
N LEU A 154 24.08 2.37 -6.23
CA LEU A 154 23.38 3.65 -6.11
C LEU A 154 24.12 4.57 -5.14
N VAL A 155 24.10 5.87 -5.44
CA VAL A 155 24.80 6.89 -4.67
C VAL A 155 23.80 7.90 -4.13
N MET A 156 23.64 7.91 -2.81
CA MET A 156 22.92 8.97 -2.10
C MET A 156 23.89 10.10 -1.71
N SER A 157 23.39 11.33 -1.63
CA SER A 157 24.05 12.41 -0.89
C SER A 157 23.06 13.13 0.04
N HIS A 158 23.49 13.53 1.23
CA HIS A 158 22.71 14.35 2.16
C HIS A 158 23.64 15.20 3.04
N ASP A 159 23.19 16.36 3.52
CA ASP A 159 23.89 17.14 4.55
C ASP A 159 23.45 16.67 5.95
N PRO A 160 24.32 16.06 6.77
CA PRO A 160 23.98 15.66 8.14
C PRO A 160 23.66 16.84 9.07
N GLY A 161 24.06 18.06 8.68
CA GLY A 161 23.74 19.30 9.37
C GLY A 161 22.32 19.81 9.07
N SER A 162 21.67 19.37 8.00
CA SER A 162 20.31 19.79 7.61
C SER A 162 19.28 19.54 8.71
N CYS A 163 18.18 20.31 8.73
CA CYS A 163 17.14 20.05 9.73
C CYS A 163 16.41 18.72 9.50
N VAL A 164 16.29 18.24 8.26
CA VAL A 164 15.75 16.89 7.97
C VAL A 164 16.66 15.80 8.56
N SER A 165 17.96 15.79 8.25
CA SER A 165 18.87 14.75 8.74
C SER A 165 19.07 14.81 10.26
N ARG A 166 19.02 16.01 10.86
CA ARG A 166 19.04 16.16 12.33
C ARG A 166 17.77 15.63 12.99
N ALA A 167 16.59 15.89 12.41
CA ALA A 167 15.33 15.35 12.92
C ALA A 167 15.30 13.82 12.86
N GLN A 168 15.72 13.25 11.72
CA GLN A 168 15.88 11.81 11.54
C GLN A 168 16.87 11.19 12.56
N THR A 169 17.99 11.89 12.83
CA THR A 169 18.95 11.47 13.87
C THR A 169 18.36 11.53 15.27
N GLU A 170 17.49 12.51 15.56
CA GLU A 170 16.81 12.67 16.85
C GLU A 170 15.75 11.58 17.08
N VAL A 171 14.97 11.23 16.05
CA VAL A 171 13.89 10.24 16.11
C VAL A 171 14.42 8.79 16.11
N TYR A 172 15.33 8.46 15.20
CA TYR A 172 15.76 7.06 14.96
C TYR A 172 17.20 6.74 15.41
N GLY A 173 18.00 7.77 15.70
CA GLY A 173 19.41 7.64 16.03
C GLY A 173 20.36 7.87 14.85
N GLU A 174 21.67 7.83 15.13
CA GLU A 174 22.71 8.08 14.15
C GLU A 174 22.63 7.16 12.93
N ARG A 175 22.94 7.72 11.76
CA ARG A 175 23.02 7.00 10.47
C ARG A 175 21.70 6.40 9.98
N TRP A 176 20.56 6.93 10.45
CA TRP A 176 19.25 6.54 9.95
C TRP A 176 19.09 6.71 8.44
N PRO A 177 19.53 7.81 7.79
CA PRO A 177 19.42 7.94 6.32
C PRO A 177 20.10 6.77 5.61
N GLU A 178 21.38 6.49 5.90
CA GLU A 178 22.10 5.39 5.25
C GLU A 178 21.42 4.05 5.48
N LEU A 179 20.88 3.82 6.67
CA LEU A 179 20.19 2.60 7.05
C LEU A 179 18.84 2.45 6.32
N TYR A 180 18.04 3.51 6.25
CA TYR A 180 16.76 3.55 5.55
C TYR A 180 16.95 3.27 4.05
N TYR A 181 17.83 4.02 3.38
CA TYR A 181 18.05 3.86 1.95
C TYR A 181 18.73 2.53 1.60
N THR A 182 19.57 1.97 2.48
CA THR A 182 20.09 0.59 2.33
C THR A 182 18.94 -0.42 2.31
N VAL A 183 18.00 -0.35 3.25
CA VAL A 183 16.87 -1.29 3.31
C VAL A 183 15.87 -1.05 2.18
N GLN A 184 15.66 0.20 1.77
CA GLN A 184 14.88 0.55 0.58
C GLN A 184 15.46 -0.07 -0.69
N GLU A 185 16.78 -0.01 -0.89
CA GLU A 185 17.40 -0.58 -2.08
C GLU A 185 17.43 -2.12 -2.06
N LEU A 186 17.61 -2.73 -0.89
CA LEU A 186 17.41 -4.18 -0.75
C LEU A 186 15.97 -4.60 -1.08
N SER A 187 14.98 -3.77 -0.71
CA SER A 187 13.57 -3.98 -1.08
C SER A 187 13.37 -3.86 -2.60
N ASN A 188 13.94 -2.84 -3.24
CA ASN A 188 13.91 -2.65 -4.69
C ASN A 188 14.55 -3.85 -5.43
N ALA A 189 15.68 -4.34 -4.94
CA ALA A 189 16.36 -5.52 -5.51
C ALA A 189 15.47 -6.78 -5.46
N VAL A 190 14.74 -7.00 -4.35
CA VAL A 190 13.72 -8.07 -4.28
C VAL A 190 12.61 -7.85 -5.31
N ILE A 191 12.09 -6.62 -5.44
CA ILE A 191 11.03 -6.31 -6.41
C ILE A 191 11.48 -6.63 -7.84
N GLY A 192 12.66 -6.13 -8.24
CA GLY A 192 13.24 -6.38 -9.55
C GLY A 192 13.45 -7.88 -9.83
N ALA A 193 14.16 -8.58 -8.96
CA ALA A 193 14.42 -10.02 -9.11
C ALA A 193 13.12 -10.86 -9.15
N THR A 194 12.08 -10.45 -8.42
CA THR A 194 10.75 -11.08 -8.48
C THR A 194 10.12 -10.89 -9.86
N GLN A 195 10.08 -9.66 -10.38
CA GLN A 195 9.50 -9.33 -11.68
C GLN A 195 10.28 -9.92 -12.85
N GLU A 196 11.58 -10.13 -12.69
CA GLU A 196 12.43 -10.81 -13.67
C GLU A 196 12.26 -12.33 -13.69
N SER A 197 11.75 -12.92 -12.61
CA SER A 197 11.60 -14.37 -12.48
C SER A 197 10.71 -14.96 -13.58
N ALA A 198 11.09 -16.16 -14.06
CA ALA A 198 10.31 -16.88 -15.06
C ALA A 198 8.88 -17.23 -14.57
N ALA A 199 8.71 -17.41 -13.26
CA ALA A 199 7.43 -17.67 -12.61
C ALA A 199 6.51 -16.45 -12.69
N PHE A 200 6.96 -15.27 -12.24
CA PHE A 200 6.22 -14.01 -12.35
C PHE A 200 5.84 -13.72 -13.81
N ARG A 201 6.83 -13.77 -14.72
CA ARG A 201 6.59 -13.50 -16.14
C ARG A 201 5.59 -14.47 -16.77
N ARG A 202 5.49 -15.71 -16.27
CA ARG A 202 4.45 -16.68 -16.69
C ARG A 202 3.07 -16.27 -16.16
N ALA A 203 2.94 -16.02 -14.85
CA ALA A 203 1.67 -15.63 -14.25
C ALA A 203 1.12 -14.31 -14.83
N GLN A 204 1.98 -13.31 -15.09
CA GLN A 204 1.59 -12.07 -15.78
C GLN A 204 1.05 -12.32 -17.20
N ARG A 205 1.55 -13.32 -17.93
CA ARG A 205 0.98 -13.69 -19.24
C ARG A 205 -0.37 -14.40 -19.12
N GLU A 206 -0.58 -15.17 -18.06
CA GLU A 206 -1.85 -15.84 -17.77
C GLU A 206 -2.92 -14.82 -17.37
N TRP A 207 -2.56 -13.87 -16.48
CA TRP A 207 -3.34 -12.66 -16.19
C TRP A 207 -3.68 -11.85 -17.46
N ALA A 208 -2.70 -11.58 -18.32
CA ALA A 208 -2.93 -10.81 -19.55
C ALA A 208 -3.87 -11.55 -20.54
N GLY A 209 -3.84 -12.88 -20.56
CA GLY A 209 -4.82 -13.70 -21.29
C GLY A 209 -6.24 -13.52 -20.74
N CYS A 210 -6.38 -13.64 -19.43
CA CYS A 210 -7.63 -13.43 -18.70
C CYS A 210 -8.22 -12.01 -18.91
N MET A 211 -7.40 -10.97 -18.85
CA MET A 211 -7.81 -9.58 -19.14
C MET A 211 -8.26 -9.41 -20.60
N LYS A 212 -7.59 -10.08 -21.54
CA LYS A 212 -7.97 -10.07 -22.96
C LYS A 212 -9.31 -10.76 -23.23
N GLU A 213 -9.63 -11.83 -22.50
CA GLU A 213 -10.95 -12.48 -22.56
C GLU A 213 -12.06 -11.58 -22.01
N ARG A 214 -11.74 -10.75 -21.01
CA ARG A 214 -12.58 -9.65 -20.52
C ARG A 214 -12.57 -8.39 -21.41
N GLY A 215 -11.89 -8.44 -22.57
CA GLY A 215 -11.90 -7.38 -23.59
C GLY A 215 -10.70 -6.40 -23.55
N HIS A 216 -9.83 -6.50 -22.55
CA HIS A 216 -8.74 -5.54 -22.31
C HIS A 216 -7.40 -6.00 -22.88
N ARG A 217 -6.66 -5.14 -23.58
CA ARG A 217 -5.43 -5.51 -24.32
C ARG A 217 -4.13 -5.25 -23.56
N TYR A 218 -4.11 -5.51 -22.27
CA TYR A 218 -2.95 -5.28 -21.41
C TYR A 218 -1.87 -6.35 -21.56
N ARG A 219 -0.65 -6.02 -21.12
CA ARG A 219 0.54 -6.87 -21.16
C ARG A 219 1.27 -6.92 -19.81
N ALA A 220 1.14 -5.87 -19.00
CA ALA A 220 1.73 -5.74 -17.68
C ALA A 220 0.70 -5.23 -16.66
N LEU A 221 0.89 -5.58 -15.38
CA LEU A 221 -0.04 -5.32 -14.27
C LEU A 221 -0.31 -3.81 -14.01
N ASP A 222 0.57 -2.93 -14.47
CA ASP A 222 0.39 -1.48 -14.36
C ASP A 222 -0.28 -0.84 -15.60
N ASP A 223 -0.51 -1.59 -16.70
CA ASP A 223 -1.29 -1.06 -17.84
C ASP A 223 -2.70 -0.55 -17.45
N PRO A 224 -3.50 -1.24 -16.60
CA PRO A 224 -4.80 -0.74 -16.15
C PRO A 224 -4.69 0.60 -15.43
N ARG A 225 -3.70 0.74 -14.54
CA ARG A 225 -3.45 1.96 -13.76
C ARG A 225 -2.94 3.09 -14.66
N ARG A 226 -2.18 2.78 -15.71
CA ARG A 226 -1.81 3.75 -16.76
C ARG A 226 -3.00 4.24 -17.57
N GLU A 227 -3.97 3.39 -17.88
CA GLU A 227 -5.22 3.80 -18.55
C GLU A 227 -5.98 4.82 -17.68
N ILE A 228 -6.18 4.53 -16.39
CA ILE A 228 -6.87 5.47 -15.48
C ILE A 228 -6.08 6.78 -15.28
N ARG A 229 -4.75 6.72 -15.13
CA ARG A 229 -3.92 7.94 -15.05
C ARG A 229 -4.03 8.80 -16.30
N ALA A 230 -3.98 8.21 -17.49
CA ALA A 230 -4.15 8.96 -18.74
C ALA A 230 -5.53 9.63 -18.85
N LEU A 231 -6.60 8.95 -18.41
CA LEU A 231 -7.93 9.56 -18.35
C LEU A 231 -7.98 10.75 -17.37
N LEU A 232 -7.38 10.62 -16.17
CA LEU A 232 -7.32 11.73 -15.20
C LEU A 232 -6.45 12.90 -15.67
N GLU A 233 -5.38 12.62 -16.43
CA GLU A 233 -4.53 13.62 -17.07
C GLU A 233 -5.28 14.39 -18.19
N ASP A 234 -6.11 13.71 -18.99
CA ASP A 234 -6.94 14.32 -20.03
C ASP A 234 -8.04 15.24 -19.45
N GLU A 235 -8.61 14.90 -18.28
CA GLU A 235 -9.57 15.76 -17.54
C GLU A 235 -8.91 16.95 -16.84
N GLY A 236 -7.67 16.79 -16.39
CA GLY A 236 -6.90 17.81 -15.66
C GLY A 236 -7.39 18.09 -14.23
N GLU A 237 -6.78 19.10 -13.58
CA GLU A 237 -7.06 19.47 -12.18
C GLU A 237 -8.48 20.02 -11.96
N THR A 238 -9.17 20.43 -13.03
CA THR A 238 -10.51 21.05 -12.97
C THR A 238 -11.51 20.31 -13.86
N GLY A 239 -11.31 19.01 -14.09
CA GLY A 239 -12.27 18.15 -14.78
C GLY A 239 -13.67 18.28 -14.16
N ASP A 240 -14.71 18.27 -14.98
CA ASP A 240 -16.06 18.41 -14.45
C ASP A 240 -16.50 17.16 -13.66
N GLU A 241 -17.46 17.34 -12.74
CA GLU A 241 -17.87 16.28 -11.81
C GLU A 241 -18.44 15.05 -12.53
N GLU A 242 -19.07 15.21 -13.70
CA GLU A 242 -19.65 14.12 -14.48
C GLU A 242 -18.56 13.30 -15.20
N SER A 243 -17.55 13.99 -15.75
CA SER A 243 -16.40 13.37 -16.39
C SER A 243 -15.51 12.63 -15.38
N LEU A 244 -15.16 13.25 -14.24
CA LEU A 244 -14.42 12.58 -13.15
C LEU A 244 -15.19 11.40 -12.55
N ARG A 245 -16.53 11.49 -12.43
CA ARG A 245 -17.38 10.35 -12.03
C ARG A 245 -17.32 9.21 -13.05
N THR A 246 -17.23 9.53 -14.33
CA THR A 246 -17.10 8.53 -15.41
C THR A 246 -15.76 7.80 -15.32
N VAL A 247 -14.66 8.52 -15.05
CA VAL A 247 -13.34 7.91 -14.81
C VAL A 247 -13.35 7.02 -13.56
N GLY A 248 -13.96 7.46 -12.45
CA GLY A 248 -14.08 6.64 -11.23
C GLY A 248 -14.90 5.36 -11.43
N LEU A 249 -15.98 5.41 -12.23
CA LEU A 249 -16.74 4.20 -12.59
C LEU A 249 -15.92 3.25 -13.46
N ARG A 250 -15.14 3.79 -14.41
CA ARG A 250 -14.22 3.01 -15.25
C ARG A 250 -13.10 2.37 -14.42
N GLU A 251 -12.58 3.09 -13.43
CA GLU A 251 -11.59 2.59 -12.48
C GLU A 251 -12.12 1.39 -11.69
N LEU A 252 -13.32 1.47 -11.12
CA LEU A 252 -13.93 0.36 -10.37
C LEU A 252 -14.23 -0.87 -11.25
N GLU A 253 -14.74 -0.67 -12.47
CA GLU A 253 -14.93 -1.75 -13.45
C GLU A 253 -13.60 -2.47 -13.75
N LEU A 254 -12.57 -1.68 -14.05
CA LEU A 254 -11.26 -2.15 -14.46
C LEU A 254 -10.50 -2.82 -13.31
N ALA A 255 -10.60 -2.28 -12.09
CA ALA A 255 -10.05 -2.86 -10.87
C ALA A 255 -10.72 -4.20 -10.52
N GLY A 256 -12.04 -4.31 -10.70
CA GLY A 256 -12.77 -5.57 -10.55
C GLY A 256 -12.30 -6.64 -11.53
N ALA A 257 -12.13 -6.28 -12.81
CA ALA A 257 -11.59 -7.19 -13.82
C ALA A 257 -10.14 -7.62 -13.53
N ASP A 258 -9.29 -6.68 -13.09
CA ASP A 258 -7.90 -6.95 -12.71
C ASP A 258 -7.83 -7.96 -11.57
N VAL A 259 -8.47 -7.69 -10.43
CA VAL A 259 -8.37 -8.58 -9.25
C VAL A 259 -8.91 -9.99 -9.52
N ASP A 260 -10.00 -10.12 -10.27
CA ASP A 260 -10.51 -11.43 -10.68
C ASP A 260 -9.46 -12.20 -11.50
N CYS A 261 -8.76 -11.53 -12.41
CA CYS A 261 -7.67 -12.12 -13.18
C CYS A 261 -6.39 -12.40 -12.38
N GLN A 262 -6.09 -11.61 -11.35
CA GLN A 262 -4.97 -11.88 -10.44
C GLN A 262 -5.25 -13.12 -9.58
N VAL A 263 -6.50 -13.32 -9.15
CA VAL A 263 -6.94 -14.52 -8.44
C VAL A 263 -6.97 -15.73 -9.37
N GLU A 264 -7.54 -15.61 -10.58
CA GLU A 264 -7.68 -16.70 -11.56
C GLU A 264 -6.31 -17.24 -12.02
N SER A 265 -5.32 -16.35 -12.20
CA SER A 265 -3.94 -16.73 -12.56
C SER A 265 -3.06 -17.17 -11.38
N GLY A 266 -3.58 -17.12 -10.14
CA GLY A 266 -2.79 -17.43 -8.92
C GLY A 266 -1.60 -16.48 -8.70
N LEU A 267 -1.72 -15.24 -9.20
CA LEU A 267 -0.61 -14.30 -9.30
C LEU A 267 -0.01 -13.97 -7.94
N HIS A 268 -0.86 -13.73 -6.92
CA HIS A 268 -0.43 -13.39 -5.57
C HIS A 268 0.51 -14.46 -4.96
N GLN A 269 0.16 -15.74 -5.11
CA GLN A 269 0.95 -16.86 -4.59
C GLN A 269 2.26 -17.03 -5.37
N VAL A 270 2.24 -16.76 -6.68
CA VAL A 270 3.46 -16.76 -7.51
C VAL A 270 4.40 -15.62 -7.11
N VAL A 271 3.87 -14.43 -6.87
CA VAL A 271 4.65 -13.27 -6.40
C VAL A 271 5.22 -13.55 -5.00
N GLU A 272 4.43 -14.07 -4.07
CA GLU A 272 4.88 -14.42 -2.72
C GLU A 272 6.06 -15.41 -2.75
N ALA A 273 5.92 -16.50 -3.50
CA ALA A 273 6.98 -17.50 -3.64
C ALA A 273 8.24 -16.92 -4.30
N ALA A 274 8.09 -16.13 -5.36
CA ALA A 274 9.21 -15.51 -6.08
C ALA A 274 9.91 -14.42 -5.26
N ALA A 275 9.17 -13.58 -4.52
CA ALA A 275 9.73 -12.56 -3.64
C ALA A 275 10.49 -13.16 -2.46
N LYS A 276 9.99 -14.27 -1.90
CA LYS A 276 10.69 -15.00 -0.84
C LYS A 276 12.00 -15.64 -1.32
N GLU A 277 11.99 -16.22 -2.52
CA GLU A 277 13.21 -16.79 -3.12
C GLU A 277 14.23 -15.69 -3.47
N ALA A 278 13.78 -14.57 -4.04
CA ALA A 278 14.61 -13.41 -4.35
C ALA A 278 15.19 -12.72 -3.10
N GLY A 279 14.40 -12.61 -2.03
CA GLY A 279 14.82 -11.98 -0.77
C GLY A 279 15.77 -12.82 0.07
N ARG A 280 15.72 -14.15 -0.04
CA ARG A 280 16.54 -15.06 0.77
C ARG A 280 18.05 -14.72 0.78
N PRO A 281 18.77 -14.57 -0.35
CA PRO A 281 20.19 -14.21 -0.33
C PRO A 281 20.44 -12.84 0.32
N LEU A 282 19.59 -11.85 0.02
CA LEU A 282 19.72 -10.49 0.54
C LEU A 282 19.51 -10.41 2.06
N VAL A 283 18.56 -11.20 2.61
CA VAL A 283 18.32 -11.32 4.06
C VAL A 283 19.48 -11.99 4.79
N GLU A 284 20.15 -12.95 4.17
CA GLU A 284 21.35 -13.58 4.74
C GLU A 284 22.56 -12.63 4.74
N GLU A 285 22.81 -11.95 3.61
CA GLU A 285 23.93 -11.02 3.44
C GLU A 285 23.77 -9.75 4.30
N SER A 286 22.59 -9.13 4.26
CA SER A 286 22.29 -7.84 4.93
C SER A 286 21.62 -8.01 6.31
N ARG A 287 21.80 -9.17 6.95
CA ARG A 287 21.14 -9.51 8.22
C ARG A 287 21.43 -8.51 9.35
N ALA A 288 22.62 -7.91 9.36
CA ALA A 288 23.02 -6.97 10.40
C ALA A 288 22.34 -5.61 10.21
N GLU A 289 22.20 -5.17 8.96
CA GLU A 289 21.58 -3.94 8.48
C GLU A 289 20.08 -3.98 8.78
N LEU A 290 19.37 -5.02 8.33
CA LEU A 290 17.94 -5.22 8.60
C LEU A 290 17.65 -5.18 10.11
N LYS A 291 18.41 -5.94 10.91
CA LYS A 291 18.27 -5.93 12.37
C LYS A 291 18.63 -4.60 13.02
N ARG A 292 19.48 -3.77 12.42
CA ARG A 292 19.74 -2.39 12.90
C ARG A 292 18.53 -1.50 12.62
N TYR A 293 17.94 -1.61 11.41
CA TYR A 293 16.76 -0.85 11.00
C TYR A 293 15.56 -1.14 11.92
N GLU A 294 15.23 -2.41 12.11
CA GLU A 294 14.16 -2.86 13.02
C GLU A 294 14.33 -2.31 14.45
N ARG A 295 15.57 -2.32 14.98
CA ARG A 295 15.86 -1.79 16.32
C ARG A 295 15.71 -0.28 16.40
N ALA A 296 16.18 0.46 15.39
CA ALA A 296 16.05 1.91 15.33
C ALA A 296 14.57 2.32 15.27
N ARG A 297 13.79 1.73 14.35
CA ARG A 297 12.32 1.90 14.29
C ARG A 297 11.65 1.59 15.63
N LYS A 298 11.95 0.43 16.23
CA LYS A 298 11.33 0.03 17.51
C LYS A 298 11.69 0.99 18.64
N ALA A 299 12.94 1.45 18.71
CA ALA A 299 13.39 2.41 19.70
C ALA A 299 12.69 3.77 19.56
N ALA A 300 12.50 4.24 18.32
CA ALA A 300 11.75 5.45 18.01
C ALA A 300 10.30 5.35 18.51
N LEU A 301 9.57 4.31 18.10
CA LEU A 301 8.18 4.08 18.56
C LEU A 301 8.09 3.96 20.10
N SER A 302 8.96 3.17 20.72
CA SER A 302 9.01 3.03 22.20
C SER A 302 9.44 4.31 22.94
N ALA A 303 9.90 5.34 22.22
CA ALA A 303 10.17 6.65 22.79
C ALA A 303 8.97 7.60 22.74
N LEU A 304 8.00 7.36 21.85
CA LEU A 304 6.75 8.13 21.73
C LEU A 304 5.69 7.70 22.76
N ASP A 305 5.76 6.46 23.24
CA ASP A 305 4.87 5.90 24.28
C ASP A 305 5.18 6.39 25.73
N ARG A 306 6.08 7.37 25.92
CA ARG A 306 6.63 7.77 27.25
C ARG A 306 6.43 9.24 27.57
#